data_AF-A0A1V5C1T2-F1
#
_entry.id   AF-A0A1V5C1T2-F1
#
_cell.length_a   1.000
_cell.length_b   1.000
_cell.length_c   1.000
_cell.angle_alpha   90.00
_cell.angle_beta   90.00
_cell.angle_gamma   90.00
#
_symmetry.space_group_name_H-M   'P 1'
#
loop_
_entity.id
_entity.type
_entity.pdbx_description
1 polymer ?
#
loop_
_entity_poly.entity_id
_entity_poly.type
_entity_poly.pdbx_seq_one_letter_code
_entity_poly.pdbx_strand_id
1 'polypeptide(L)'
;MWGRLVKGGTIFLAGVFIFLSLQPQKANAEELGPAVIENIRRTEFGLINYDQEADPYYGYIKGTIPVLISAPHGCKHYRTRESRWKEEDAYTSSLAIELGRLTGAHVLFLKNRAGEDPNNDIGTQYKKFLRKVVKKNGIRFVLDLHGAAADQPFKIDVGTMANVIEQSSCPTFRSIIEKNFSGFEEAIFNRRFAANGRGTVTCFARNTLRIEAAQIEINARYRIVESKTSGFKANSNDVLDLVKRLQGIVTEISQRIQSAGSGFPADNQTTTVAKES
;
A
#
# COMPACT_ATOMS: atom_id res chain seq x y z
N MET A 1 -17.63 27.13 57.53
CA MET A 1 -18.03 26.00 56.67
C MET A 1 -18.44 26.53 55.32
N TRP A 2 -17.54 26.53 54.34
CA TRP A 2 -17.82 26.88 52.95
C TRP A 2 -17.91 25.59 52.15
N GLY A 3 -19.09 25.28 51.60
CA GLY A 3 -19.29 24.18 50.67
C GLY A 3 -19.71 24.74 49.32
N ARG A 4 -18.75 24.89 48.40
CA ARG A 4 -18.98 25.33 47.02
C ARG A 4 -19.13 24.10 46.12
N LEU A 5 -20.05 24.22 45.18
CA LEU A 5 -20.33 23.31 44.06
C LEU A 5 -19.06 22.74 43.39
N VAL A 6 -19.13 21.47 43.02
CA VAL A 6 -18.36 20.93 41.89
C VAL A 6 -19.34 20.41 40.85
N LYS A 7 -19.43 21.14 39.73
CA LYS A 7 -20.06 20.66 38.49
C LYS A 7 -19.09 19.71 37.80
N GLY A 8 -19.56 18.51 37.46
CA GLY A 8 -18.84 17.56 36.62
C GLY A 8 -18.65 18.12 35.22
N GLY A 9 -17.39 18.28 34.81
CA GLY A 9 -17.00 18.59 33.44
C GLY A 9 -16.62 17.31 32.71
N THR A 10 -17.38 16.96 31.69
CA THR A 10 -17.05 15.92 30.72
C THR A 10 -15.89 16.43 29.85
N ILE A 11 -14.73 15.79 29.91
CA ILE A 11 -13.60 16.09 29.04
C ILE A 11 -13.83 15.39 27.70
N PHE A 12 -14.18 16.16 26.67
CA PHE A 12 -14.11 15.72 25.28
C PHE A 12 -12.64 15.75 24.84
N LEU A 13 -12.02 14.58 24.71
CA LEU A 13 -10.73 14.44 24.03
C LEU A 13 -10.98 14.56 22.52
N ALA A 14 -10.79 15.76 21.99
CA ALA A 14 -10.76 16.00 20.55
C ALA A 14 -9.55 15.25 19.95
N GLY A 15 -9.83 14.31 19.05
CA GLY A 15 -8.82 13.60 18.29
C GLY A 15 -7.97 14.56 17.47
N VAL A 16 -6.68 14.63 17.80
CA VAL A 16 -5.69 15.40 17.05
C VAL A 16 -5.42 14.67 15.73
N PHE A 17 -6.00 15.14 14.64
CA PHE A 17 -5.58 14.77 13.30
C PHE A 17 -4.25 15.47 13.00
N ILE A 18 -3.13 14.78 13.18
CA ILE A 18 -1.83 15.27 12.74
C ILE A 18 -1.80 15.16 11.21
N PHE A 19 -2.12 16.27 10.53
CA PHE A 19 -1.77 16.46 9.12
C PHE A 19 -0.28 16.83 9.04
N LEU A 20 0.58 15.82 8.99
CA LEU A 20 1.98 16.01 8.58
C LEU A 20 1.98 16.32 7.08
N SER A 21 1.98 17.61 6.75
CA SER A 21 2.28 18.10 5.41
C SER A 21 3.76 17.88 5.13
N LEU A 22 4.12 16.68 4.68
CA LEU A 22 5.40 16.45 4.01
C LEU A 22 5.33 17.21 2.68
N GLN A 23 6.01 18.35 2.60
CA GLN A 23 6.23 19.01 1.32
C GLN A 23 7.04 18.05 0.42
N PRO A 24 6.64 17.84 -0.85
CA PRO A 24 7.44 17.05 -1.75
C PRO A 24 8.71 17.82 -2.08
N GLN A 25 9.84 17.42 -1.47
CA GLN A 25 11.13 17.79 -2.04
C GLN A 25 11.23 17.13 -3.42
N LYS A 26 11.57 17.91 -4.45
CA LYS A 26 11.97 17.34 -5.73
C LYS A 26 13.16 16.43 -5.47
N ALA A 27 12.92 15.13 -5.53
CA ALA A 27 13.97 14.13 -5.37
C ALA A 27 14.91 14.25 -6.59
N ASN A 28 16.06 14.89 -6.37
CA ASN A 28 17.26 14.43 -7.06
C ASN A 28 17.38 12.94 -6.71
N ALA A 29 17.74 12.10 -7.67
CA ALA A 29 17.93 10.67 -7.44
C ALA A 29 19.05 10.49 -6.39
N GLU A 30 18.69 10.51 -5.11
CA GLU A 30 19.56 10.09 -4.02
C GLU A 30 19.89 8.63 -4.31
N GLU A 31 21.17 8.34 -4.42
CA GLU A 31 21.66 6.99 -4.49
C GLU A 31 21.07 6.21 -3.30
N LEU A 32 20.29 5.16 -3.59
CA LEU A 32 19.70 4.32 -2.56
C LEU A 32 20.82 3.77 -1.68
N GLY A 33 20.80 4.11 -0.40
CA GLY A 33 21.90 3.84 0.50
C GLY A 33 21.46 3.62 1.95
N PRO A 34 22.39 3.67 2.92
CA PRO A 34 22.11 3.36 4.32
C PRO A 34 20.95 4.16 4.94
N ALA A 35 20.73 5.40 4.47
CA ALA A 35 19.62 6.24 4.92
C ALA A 35 18.24 5.64 4.64
N VAL A 36 18.07 4.92 3.52
CA VAL A 36 16.80 4.25 3.15
C VAL A 36 16.50 3.12 4.14
N ILE A 37 17.51 2.31 4.46
CA ILE A 37 17.39 1.23 5.44
C ILE A 37 17.03 1.79 6.83
N GLU A 38 17.69 2.86 7.26
CA GLU A 38 17.38 3.49 8.55
C GLU A 38 15.98 4.12 8.57
N ASN A 39 15.53 4.73 7.47
CA ASN A 39 14.18 5.29 7.37
C ASN A 39 13.10 4.21 7.49
N ILE A 40 13.28 3.10 6.77
CA ILE A 40 12.38 1.94 6.84
C ILE A 40 12.34 1.41 8.28
N ARG A 41 13.51 1.19 8.88
CA ARG A 41 13.63 0.72 10.28
C ARG A 41 12.96 1.67 11.26
N ARG A 42 13.27 2.97 11.21
CA ARG A 42 12.70 3.99 12.09
C ARG A 42 11.17 4.04 11.97
N THR A 43 10.65 3.93 10.75
CA THR A 43 9.20 3.87 10.51
C THR A 43 8.60 2.63 11.12
N GLU A 44 9.22 1.46 10.91
CA GLU A 44 8.74 0.20 11.44
C GLU A 44 8.67 0.22 12.97
N PHE A 45 9.72 0.68 13.64
CA PHE A 45 9.80 0.72 15.10
C PHE A 45 9.01 1.88 15.73
N GLY A 46 8.89 3.01 15.04
CA GLY A 46 8.28 4.22 15.59
C GLY A 46 6.79 4.41 15.27
N LEU A 47 6.28 3.83 14.18
CA LEU A 47 4.92 4.08 13.69
C LEU A 47 4.04 2.83 13.63
N ILE A 48 4.61 1.66 13.36
CA ILE A 48 3.84 0.44 13.08
C ILE A 48 3.65 -0.38 14.36
N ASN A 49 2.43 -0.41 14.88
CA ASN A 49 2.07 -1.08 16.13
C ASN A 49 1.33 -2.39 15.84
N TYR A 50 2.07 -3.49 15.72
CA TYR A 50 1.53 -4.77 15.20
C TYR A 50 0.29 -5.29 15.92
N ASP A 51 0.22 -5.16 17.24
CA ASP A 51 -0.84 -5.77 18.07
C ASP A 51 -1.63 -4.74 18.89
N GLN A 52 -1.46 -3.45 18.63
CA GLN A 52 -2.22 -2.40 19.30
C GLN A 52 -3.40 -1.97 18.43
N GLU A 53 -4.60 -1.98 19.00
CA GLU A 53 -5.80 -1.48 18.33
C GLU A 53 -5.82 0.05 18.25
N ALA A 54 -6.39 0.57 17.16
CA ALA A 54 -6.72 1.98 16.99
C ALA A 54 -7.81 2.14 15.93
N ASP A 55 -8.54 3.26 15.96
CA ASP A 55 -9.48 3.64 14.91
C ASP A 55 -9.19 5.08 14.41
N PRO A 56 -8.90 5.29 13.12
CA PRO A 56 -8.68 4.27 12.09
C PRO A 56 -7.41 3.45 12.35
N TYR A 57 -7.48 2.13 12.09
CA TYR A 57 -6.33 1.21 12.20
C TYR A 57 -5.30 1.39 11.06
N TYR A 58 -5.64 2.16 10.03
CA TYR A 58 -4.83 2.44 8.86
C TYR A 58 -4.38 3.90 8.81
N GLY A 59 -3.26 4.14 8.13
CA GLY A 59 -2.74 5.46 7.79
C GLY A 59 -2.82 5.72 6.29
N TYR A 60 -2.86 6.99 5.92
CA TYR A 60 -2.82 7.43 4.53
C TYR A 60 -1.88 8.62 4.36
N ILE A 61 -0.97 8.52 3.39
CA ILE A 61 -0.09 9.60 2.97
C ILE A 61 -0.50 10.03 1.57
N LYS A 62 -0.84 11.32 1.42
CA LYS A 62 -1.20 11.88 0.12
C LYS A 62 0.06 12.04 -0.74
N GLY A 63 0.03 11.46 -1.94
CA GLY A 63 1.04 11.64 -2.98
C GLY A 63 0.69 12.71 -4.00
N THR A 64 1.47 12.73 -5.08
CA THR A 64 1.40 13.68 -6.20
C THR A 64 1.30 12.99 -7.57
N ILE A 65 1.49 11.68 -7.64
CA ILE A 65 1.41 10.88 -8.87
C ILE A 65 0.19 9.95 -8.88
N PRO A 66 -0.33 9.52 -10.04
CA PRO A 66 -1.55 8.72 -10.13
C PRO A 66 -1.36 7.22 -9.77
N VAL A 67 -0.45 6.93 -8.85
CA VAL A 67 -0.13 5.59 -8.34
C VAL A 67 -0.35 5.57 -6.83
N LEU A 68 -1.00 4.51 -6.34
CA LEU A 68 -1.14 4.24 -4.91
C LEU A 68 -0.43 2.94 -4.53
N ILE A 69 0.35 2.99 -3.46
CA ILE A 69 0.96 1.82 -2.82
C ILE A 69 0.08 1.44 -1.63
N SER A 70 -0.38 0.19 -1.62
CA SER A 70 -1.21 -0.38 -0.56
C SER A 70 -0.36 -1.38 0.24
N ALA A 71 -0.51 -1.40 1.57
CA ALA A 71 0.11 -2.38 2.46
C ALA A 71 -0.92 -2.82 3.53
N PRO A 72 -1.86 -3.71 3.16
CA PRO A 72 -3.04 -4.01 3.96
C PRO A 72 -2.77 -4.90 5.18
N HIS A 73 -1.54 -5.43 5.35
CA HIS A 73 -1.20 -6.43 6.37
C HIS A 73 0.00 -6.06 7.24
N GLY A 74 0.48 -4.82 7.25
CA GLY A 74 1.64 -4.45 8.08
C GLY A 74 1.44 -4.58 9.60
N CYS A 75 0.24 -4.95 10.06
CA CYS A 75 -0.10 -5.26 11.45
C CYS A 75 -1.00 -6.51 11.49
N LYS A 76 -1.20 -7.05 12.69
CA LYS A 76 -2.12 -8.17 12.90
C LYS A 76 -3.52 -7.82 12.44
N HIS A 77 -4.22 -8.80 11.89
CA HIS A 77 -5.56 -8.61 11.35
C HIS A 77 -6.43 -9.84 11.61
N TYR A 78 -7.72 -9.62 11.84
CA TYR A 78 -8.67 -10.70 12.07
C TYR A 78 -9.31 -11.14 10.76
N ARG A 79 -9.14 -12.41 10.40
CA ARG A 79 -9.82 -13.00 9.23
C ARG A 79 -11.20 -13.47 9.61
N THR A 80 -12.21 -12.66 9.32
CA THR A 80 -13.59 -12.97 9.71
C THR A 80 -14.08 -14.31 9.16
N ARG A 81 -13.74 -14.63 7.90
CA ARG A 81 -14.11 -15.90 7.26
C ARG A 81 -13.41 -17.13 7.81
N GLU A 82 -12.22 -16.96 8.38
CA GLU A 82 -11.42 -18.04 8.96
C GLU A 82 -11.52 -18.08 10.50
N SER A 83 -12.25 -17.14 11.10
CA SER A 83 -12.41 -16.97 12.55
C SER A 83 -11.10 -17.01 13.34
N ARG A 84 -10.06 -16.33 12.86
CA ARG A 84 -8.74 -16.33 13.51
C ARG A 84 -7.96 -15.05 13.27
N TRP A 85 -7.03 -14.77 14.19
CA TRP A 85 -6.01 -13.76 14.01
C TRP A 85 -4.90 -14.26 13.08
N LYS A 86 -4.39 -13.34 12.27
CA LYS A 86 -3.19 -13.49 11.45
C LYS A 86 -2.12 -12.53 11.95
N GLU A 87 -0.90 -13.04 12.01
CA GLU A 87 0.30 -12.23 12.22
C GLU A 87 0.51 -11.26 11.05
N GLU A 88 1.27 -10.21 11.31
CA GLU A 88 1.61 -9.18 10.35
C GLU A 88 2.52 -9.66 9.21
N ASP A 89 2.36 -9.00 8.08
CA ASP A 89 3.34 -8.97 7.01
C ASP A 89 4.37 -7.87 7.35
N ALA A 90 5.25 -8.16 8.31
CA ALA A 90 6.23 -7.20 8.86
C ALA A 90 6.93 -6.38 7.75
N TYR A 91 7.24 -5.11 8.01
CA TYR A 91 7.93 -4.22 7.05
C TYR A 91 7.17 -3.85 5.76
N THR A 92 6.01 -4.44 5.44
CA THR A 92 5.25 -4.03 4.23
C THR A 92 4.78 -2.57 4.32
N SER A 93 4.34 -2.14 5.50
CA SER A 93 3.87 -0.76 5.71
C SER A 93 5.01 0.26 5.72
N SER A 94 6.15 -0.02 6.38
CA SER A 94 7.32 0.87 6.31
C SER A 94 7.93 0.93 4.91
N LEU A 95 7.99 -0.19 4.17
CA LEU A 95 8.39 -0.19 2.76
C LEU A 95 7.46 0.67 1.90
N ALA A 96 6.14 0.53 2.07
CA ALA A 96 5.17 1.33 1.32
C ALA A 96 5.33 2.84 1.58
N ILE A 97 5.57 3.22 2.85
CA ILE A 97 5.82 4.62 3.25
C ILE A 97 7.11 5.15 2.60
N GLU A 98 8.21 4.40 2.67
CA GLU A 98 9.48 4.82 2.09
C GLU A 98 9.41 4.92 0.56
N LEU A 99 8.74 3.98 -0.10
CA LEU A 99 8.48 4.07 -1.54
C LEU A 99 7.63 5.29 -1.89
N GLY A 100 6.61 5.62 -1.07
CA GLY A 100 5.85 6.86 -1.22
C GLY A 100 6.74 8.10 -1.14
N ARG A 101 7.67 8.15 -0.18
CA ARG A 101 8.66 9.23 -0.06
C ARG A 101 9.55 9.34 -1.29
N LEU A 102 10.06 8.21 -1.79
CA LEU A 102 11.00 8.15 -2.91
C LEU A 102 10.36 8.48 -4.27
N THR A 103 9.05 8.27 -4.42
CA THR A 103 8.36 8.34 -5.72
C THR A 103 7.28 9.41 -5.80
N GLY A 104 6.83 9.93 -4.66
CA GLY A 104 5.65 10.77 -4.56
C GLY A 104 4.33 10.00 -4.68
N ALA A 105 4.34 8.66 -4.65
CA ALA A 105 3.11 7.87 -4.68
C ALA A 105 2.23 8.11 -3.45
N HIS A 106 0.92 7.91 -3.64
CA HIS A 106 0.01 7.82 -2.50
C HIS A 106 0.29 6.53 -1.73
N VAL A 107 0.13 6.54 -0.40
CA VAL A 107 0.34 5.35 0.42
C VAL A 107 -0.87 5.11 1.31
N LEU A 108 -1.39 3.89 1.31
CA LEU A 108 -2.41 3.42 2.25
C LEU A 108 -1.85 2.18 2.94
N PHE A 109 -1.80 2.16 4.27
CA PHE A 109 -1.07 1.14 5.02
C PHE A 109 -1.69 0.88 6.39
N LEU A 110 -1.41 -0.29 6.99
CA LEU A 110 -1.79 -0.60 8.36
C LEU A 110 -0.74 -0.06 9.35
N LYS A 111 -1.21 0.65 10.38
CA LYS A 111 -0.36 1.15 11.49
C LYS A 111 -0.71 0.53 12.84
N ASN A 112 -1.83 -0.16 12.91
CA ASN A 112 -2.41 -0.75 14.11
C ASN A 112 -3.13 -2.05 13.73
N ARG A 113 -3.36 -2.91 14.73
CA ARG A 113 -4.13 -4.13 14.58
C ARG A 113 -5.55 -3.83 14.11
N ALA A 114 -6.07 -4.64 13.19
CA ALA A 114 -7.40 -4.48 12.61
C ALA A 114 -8.34 -5.65 12.99
N GLY A 115 -9.57 -5.34 13.41
CA GLY A 115 -10.64 -6.32 13.67
C GLY A 115 -11.29 -6.92 12.42
N GLU A 116 -10.71 -6.68 11.25
CA GLU A 116 -11.10 -7.20 9.94
C GLU A 116 -9.84 -7.42 9.09
N ASP A 117 -9.92 -8.22 8.04
CA ASP A 117 -8.81 -8.42 7.11
C ASP A 117 -8.99 -7.48 5.90
N PRO A 118 -8.15 -6.43 5.77
CA PRO A 118 -8.28 -5.45 4.70
C PRO A 118 -8.08 -6.03 3.29
N ASN A 119 -7.51 -7.23 3.14
CA ASN A 119 -7.32 -7.94 1.87
C ASN A 119 -8.24 -9.18 1.70
N ASN A 120 -8.82 -9.75 2.75
CA ASN A 120 -9.72 -10.90 2.62
C ASN A 120 -11.20 -10.50 2.65
N ASP A 121 -11.55 -9.51 3.46
CA ASP A 121 -12.95 -9.17 3.73
C ASP A 121 -13.47 -8.13 2.72
N ILE A 122 -14.68 -8.30 2.17
CA ILE A 122 -15.15 -7.49 1.02
C ILE A 122 -15.44 -6.02 1.40
N GLY A 123 -15.95 -5.78 2.60
CA GLY A 123 -16.59 -4.52 3.00
C GLY A 123 -15.77 -3.61 3.94
N THR A 124 -14.45 -3.79 3.99
CA THR A 124 -13.61 -3.17 5.02
C THR A 124 -13.59 -1.65 4.98
N GLN A 125 -13.33 -1.04 6.14
CA GLN A 125 -13.08 0.40 6.24
C GLN A 125 -11.91 0.83 5.35
N TYR A 126 -10.87 -0.01 5.27
CA TYR A 126 -9.72 0.18 4.39
C TYR A 126 -10.13 0.29 2.91
N LYS A 127 -10.92 -0.66 2.38
CA LYS A 127 -11.38 -0.62 0.97
C LYS A 127 -12.34 0.53 0.69
N LYS A 128 -13.20 0.86 1.66
CA LYS A 128 -14.07 2.05 1.58
C LYS A 128 -13.23 3.33 1.47
N PHE A 129 -12.15 3.43 2.23
CA PHE A 129 -11.23 4.56 2.15
C PHE A 129 -10.41 4.57 0.84
N LEU A 130 -9.88 3.41 0.42
CA LEU A 130 -9.20 3.25 -0.87
C LEU A 130 -10.05 3.78 -2.04
N ARG A 131 -11.35 3.42 -2.09
CA ARG A 131 -12.29 3.94 -3.09
C ARG A 131 -12.34 5.47 -3.09
N LYS A 132 -12.41 6.10 -1.90
CA LYS A 132 -12.45 7.57 -1.76
C LYS A 132 -11.16 8.19 -2.29
N VAL A 133 -10.00 7.63 -1.94
CA VAL A 133 -8.69 8.12 -2.40
C VAL A 133 -8.54 7.98 -3.92
N VAL A 134 -8.91 6.83 -4.48
CA VAL A 134 -8.83 6.56 -5.91
C VAL A 134 -9.65 7.59 -6.70
N LYS A 135 -10.91 7.81 -6.30
CA LYS A 135 -11.78 8.81 -6.94
C LYS A 135 -11.24 10.23 -6.77
N LYS A 136 -10.83 10.61 -5.56
CA LYS A 136 -10.43 11.99 -5.23
C LYS A 136 -9.13 12.43 -5.91
N ASN A 137 -8.19 11.50 -6.09
CA ASN A 137 -6.84 11.83 -6.58
C ASN A 137 -6.56 11.28 -7.99
N GLY A 138 -7.57 10.73 -8.68
CA GLY A 138 -7.40 10.21 -10.04
C GLY A 138 -6.38 9.07 -10.13
N ILE A 139 -6.32 8.21 -9.12
CA ILE A 139 -5.39 7.06 -9.11
C ILE A 139 -5.75 6.12 -10.27
N ARG A 140 -4.74 5.65 -11.00
CA ARG A 140 -4.87 4.76 -12.15
C ARG A 140 -4.23 3.39 -11.95
N PHE A 141 -3.38 3.25 -10.93
CA PHE A 141 -2.72 1.99 -10.59
C PHE A 141 -2.58 1.79 -9.08
N VAL A 142 -2.81 0.56 -8.60
CA VAL A 142 -2.53 0.14 -7.21
C VAL A 142 -1.44 -0.93 -7.19
N LEU A 143 -0.33 -0.63 -6.51
CA LEU A 143 0.70 -1.60 -6.15
C LEU A 143 0.44 -2.10 -4.72
N ASP A 144 0.04 -3.36 -4.57
CA ASP A 144 -0.40 -3.92 -3.28
C ASP A 144 0.70 -4.83 -2.69
N LEU A 145 1.36 -4.38 -1.63
CA LEU A 145 2.51 -5.05 -1.01
C LEU A 145 2.07 -6.01 0.11
N HIS A 146 2.58 -7.23 0.07
CA HIS A 146 2.35 -8.30 1.05
C HIS A 146 3.66 -8.98 1.45
N GLY A 147 3.59 -9.74 2.54
CA GLY A 147 4.72 -10.43 3.12
C GLY A 147 4.59 -11.94 3.02
N ALA A 148 5.62 -12.57 2.46
CA ALA A 148 5.77 -14.01 2.46
C ALA A 148 6.78 -14.47 3.53
N ALA A 149 6.65 -15.70 4.01
CA ALA A 149 7.57 -16.30 4.98
C ALA A 149 8.96 -16.54 4.37
N ALA A 150 10.00 -16.64 5.22
CA ALA A 150 11.38 -16.76 4.79
C ALA A 150 11.70 -18.09 4.05
N ASP A 151 10.89 -19.12 4.30
CA ASP A 151 11.02 -20.46 3.73
C ASP A 151 10.31 -20.61 2.37
N GLN A 152 9.64 -19.58 1.87
CA GLN A 152 9.01 -19.62 0.55
C GLN A 152 10.08 -19.74 -0.55
N PRO A 153 9.80 -20.53 -1.62
CA PRO A 153 10.78 -20.87 -2.67
C PRO A 153 10.91 -19.76 -3.75
N PHE A 154 10.68 -18.51 -3.36
CA PHE A 154 10.76 -17.35 -4.24
C PHE A 154 11.23 -16.13 -3.43
N LYS A 155 11.88 -15.18 -4.09
CA LYS A 155 12.16 -13.85 -3.53
C LYS A 155 10.91 -12.97 -3.58
N ILE A 156 10.22 -13.00 -4.72
CA ILE A 156 8.94 -12.33 -4.97
C ILE A 156 7.96 -13.23 -5.73
N ASP A 157 6.67 -13.00 -5.54
CA ASP A 157 5.59 -13.54 -6.38
C ASP A 157 4.59 -12.41 -6.67
N VAL A 158 4.15 -12.31 -7.92
CA VAL A 158 3.35 -11.20 -8.42
C VAL A 158 1.97 -11.69 -8.83
N GLY A 159 0.98 -11.35 -8.00
CA GLY A 159 -0.43 -11.67 -8.24
C GLY A 159 -1.08 -10.65 -9.17
N THR A 160 -1.57 -11.11 -10.31
CA THR A 160 -2.27 -10.28 -11.32
C THR A 160 -3.63 -10.87 -11.71
N MET A 161 -4.24 -11.64 -10.82
CA MET A 161 -5.47 -12.44 -10.96
C MET A 161 -5.39 -13.61 -11.95
N ALA A 162 -4.79 -13.40 -13.12
CA ALA A 162 -4.65 -14.41 -14.17
C ALA A 162 -3.41 -14.12 -15.04
N ASN A 163 -2.89 -15.16 -15.69
CA ASN A 163 -1.83 -15.03 -16.71
C ASN A 163 -2.39 -14.61 -18.08
N VAL A 164 -3.66 -14.90 -18.33
CA VAL A 164 -4.38 -14.45 -19.53
C VAL A 164 -4.64 -12.94 -19.40
N ILE A 165 -4.17 -12.15 -20.39
CA ILE A 165 -4.14 -10.68 -20.33
C ILE A 165 -5.54 -10.10 -20.11
N GLU A 166 -6.55 -10.63 -20.78
CA GLU A 166 -7.95 -10.17 -20.71
C GLU A 166 -8.56 -10.33 -19.31
N GLN A 167 -8.08 -11.33 -18.56
CA GLN A 167 -8.53 -11.63 -17.20
C GLN A 167 -7.59 -11.04 -16.13
N SER A 168 -6.47 -10.43 -16.56
CA SER A 168 -5.48 -9.87 -15.67
C SER A 168 -5.96 -8.56 -15.02
N SER A 169 -5.50 -8.32 -13.79
CA SER A 169 -5.63 -7.03 -13.12
C SER A 169 -4.60 -6.00 -13.58
N CYS A 170 -3.56 -6.41 -14.30
CA CYS A 170 -2.45 -5.55 -14.70
C CYS A 170 -2.04 -5.74 -16.19
N PRO A 171 -2.97 -5.73 -17.16
CA PRO A 171 -2.64 -5.99 -18.56
C PRO A 171 -1.66 -4.97 -19.16
N THR A 172 -1.76 -3.68 -18.80
CA THR A 172 -0.96 -2.61 -19.42
C THR A 172 0.44 -2.53 -18.82
N PHE A 173 0.56 -2.72 -17.51
CA PHE A 173 1.81 -2.47 -16.79
C PHE A 173 2.62 -3.73 -16.47
N ARG A 174 2.16 -4.92 -16.88
CA ARG A 174 2.82 -6.20 -16.61
C ARG A 174 4.29 -6.21 -17.01
N SER A 175 4.60 -5.75 -18.22
CA SER A 175 5.97 -5.75 -18.75
C SER A 175 6.91 -4.80 -17.99
N ILE A 176 6.40 -3.71 -17.41
CA ILE A 176 7.19 -2.81 -16.57
C ILE A 176 7.60 -3.54 -15.28
N ILE A 177 6.66 -4.28 -14.67
CA ILE A 177 6.92 -5.08 -13.46
C ILE A 177 7.96 -6.17 -13.77
N GLU A 178 7.75 -6.91 -14.86
CA GLU A 178 8.65 -7.99 -15.30
C GLU A 178 10.07 -7.47 -15.54
N LYS A 179 10.20 -6.39 -16.34
CA LYS A 179 11.49 -5.75 -16.64
C LYS A 179 12.23 -5.33 -15.37
N ASN A 180 11.55 -4.69 -14.43
CA ASN A 180 12.19 -4.20 -13.20
C ASN A 180 12.65 -5.33 -12.27
N PHE A 181 11.98 -6.49 -12.31
CA PHE A 181 12.40 -7.66 -11.55
C PHE A 181 13.31 -8.63 -12.32
N SER A 182 13.62 -8.34 -13.58
CA SER A 182 14.58 -9.14 -14.36
C SER A 182 15.92 -9.25 -13.64
N GLY A 183 16.47 -10.48 -13.60
CA GLY A 183 17.69 -10.81 -12.86
C GLY A 183 17.53 -10.85 -11.33
N PHE A 184 16.35 -10.54 -10.78
CA PHE A 184 16.04 -10.74 -9.36
C PHE A 184 15.43 -12.11 -9.12
N GLU A 185 14.34 -12.39 -9.82
CA GLU A 185 13.55 -13.62 -9.77
C GLU A 185 12.94 -13.82 -11.16
N GLU A 186 12.92 -15.06 -11.64
CA GLU A 186 12.36 -15.40 -12.95
C GLU A 186 10.92 -15.93 -12.79
N ALA A 187 10.13 -15.82 -13.86
CA ALA A 187 8.75 -16.32 -13.92
C ALA A 187 7.84 -15.82 -12.78
N ILE A 188 7.96 -14.55 -12.41
CA ILE A 188 7.40 -13.99 -11.16
C ILE A 188 5.87 -13.98 -11.03
N PHE A 189 5.09 -14.26 -12.07
CA PHE A 189 3.64 -14.01 -12.04
C PHE A 189 2.81 -15.23 -11.66
N ASN A 190 1.89 -15.03 -10.72
CA ASN A 190 0.85 -15.96 -10.32
C ASN A 190 1.38 -17.37 -9.99
N ARG A 191 2.57 -17.49 -9.38
CA ARG A 191 3.18 -18.80 -9.08
C ARG A 191 2.48 -19.49 -7.91
N ARG A 192 2.26 -18.75 -6.82
CA ARG A 192 1.63 -19.24 -5.59
C ARG A 192 0.46 -18.35 -5.16
N PHE A 193 0.58 -17.04 -5.37
CA PHE A 193 -0.37 -16.03 -4.94
C PHE A 193 -0.91 -15.25 -6.14
N ALA A 194 -1.98 -15.75 -6.74
CA ALA A 194 -2.59 -15.11 -7.91
C ALA A 194 -3.36 -13.82 -7.60
N ALA A 195 -3.63 -13.51 -6.33
CA ALA A 195 -4.44 -12.36 -5.90
C ALA A 195 -5.87 -12.29 -6.50
N ASN A 196 -6.46 -13.44 -6.87
CA ASN A 196 -7.78 -13.53 -7.53
C ASN A 196 -8.97 -13.69 -6.57
N GLY A 197 -8.74 -13.81 -5.27
CA GLY A 197 -9.81 -13.88 -4.28
C GLY A 197 -10.70 -12.63 -4.35
N ARG A 198 -12.02 -12.80 -4.30
CA ARG A 198 -12.99 -11.66 -4.37
C ARG A 198 -12.76 -10.59 -3.31
N GLY A 199 -12.10 -10.96 -2.22
CA GLY A 199 -11.70 -10.08 -1.15
C GLY A 199 -10.47 -9.24 -1.44
N THR A 200 -9.56 -9.64 -2.34
CA THR A 200 -8.24 -8.99 -2.44
C THR A 200 -8.35 -7.53 -2.84
N VAL A 201 -7.41 -6.70 -2.36
CA VAL A 201 -7.28 -5.31 -2.79
C VAL A 201 -7.09 -5.24 -4.30
N THR A 202 -6.28 -6.14 -4.87
CA THR A 202 -6.10 -6.29 -6.32
C THR A 202 -7.40 -6.56 -7.07
N CYS A 203 -8.20 -7.53 -6.62
CA CYS A 203 -9.49 -7.85 -7.23
C CYS A 203 -10.50 -6.70 -7.06
N PHE A 204 -10.51 -6.05 -5.90
CA PHE A 204 -11.33 -4.87 -5.64
C PHE A 204 -10.97 -3.70 -6.56
N ALA A 205 -9.68 -3.40 -6.72
CA ALA A 205 -9.18 -2.35 -7.60
C ALA A 205 -9.59 -2.61 -9.05
N ARG A 206 -9.35 -3.83 -9.56
CA ARG A 206 -9.68 -4.20 -10.94
C ARG A 206 -11.18 -4.22 -11.21
N ASN A 207 -11.93 -4.99 -10.42
CA ASN A 207 -13.32 -5.30 -10.73
C ASN A 207 -14.30 -4.25 -10.23
N THR A 208 -13.95 -3.54 -9.16
CA THR A 208 -14.86 -2.59 -8.51
C THR A 208 -14.46 -1.13 -8.76
N LEU A 209 -13.17 -0.82 -8.74
CA LEU A 209 -12.67 0.53 -8.98
C LEU A 209 -12.31 0.81 -10.44
N ARG A 210 -12.24 -0.24 -11.28
CA ARG A 210 -11.94 -0.18 -12.71
C ARG A 210 -10.56 0.45 -13.01
N ILE A 211 -9.59 0.17 -12.14
CA ILE A 211 -8.18 0.56 -12.33
C ILE A 211 -7.28 -0.67 -12.28
N GLU A 212 -6.08 -0.59 -12.86
CA GLU A 212 -5.14 -1.70 -12.83
C GLU A 212 -4.48 -1.86 -11.45
N ALA A 213 -4.11 -3.08 -11.12
CA ALA A 213 -3.46 -3.40 -9.85
C ALA A 213 -2.61 -4.66 -9.95
N ALA A 214 -1.55 -4.72 -9.15
CA ALA A 214 -0.74 -5.91 -8.96
C ALA A 214 -0.41 -6.11 -7.48
N GLN A 215 -0.49 -7.36 -7.03
CA GLN A 215 -0.03 -7.77 -5.70
C GLN A 215 1.43 -8.20 -5.77
N ILE A 216 2.29 -7.73 -4.87
CA ILE A 216 3.67 -8.19 -4.72
C ILE A 216 3.82 -8.87 -3.37
N GLU A 217 3.99 -10.18 -3.36
CA GLU A 217 4.34 -10.98 -2.19
C GLU A 217 5.85 -10.99 -2.03
N ILE A 218 6.36 -10.43 -0.93
CA ILE A 218 7.79 -10.24 -0.72
C ILE A 218 8.28 -11.18 0.38
N ASN A 219 9.26 -12.04 0.05
CA ASN A 219 9.87 -12.94 1.02
C ASN A 219 10.58 -12.16 2.13
N ALA A 220 10.39 -12.59 3.38
CA ALA A 220 10.98 -11.99 4.57
C ALA A 220 12.50 -11.72 4.46
N ARG A 221 13.25 -12.59 3.75
CA ARG A 221 14.69 -12.44 3.48
C ARG A 221 15.09 -11.19 2.70
N TYR A 222 14.12 -10.53 2.06
CA TYR A 222 14.35 -9.34 1.23
C TYR A 222 13.67 -8.08 1.77
N ARG A 223 12.90 -8.17 2.87
CA ARG A 223 12.15 -7.02 3.44
C ARG A 223 12.40 -6.71 4.91
N ILE A 224 12.74 -7.70 5.73
CA ILE A 224 12.86 -7.49 7.18
C ILE A 224 14.25 -6.92 7.49
N VAL A 225 14.36 -5.60 7.62
CA VAL A 225 15.61 -4.93 7.99
C VAL A 225 16.11 -5.41 9.36
N GLU A 226 15.22 -5.42 10.35
CA GLU A 226 15.51 -5.90 11.69
C GLU A 226 14.22 -6.38 12.37
N SER A 227 14.13 -7.69 12.64
CA SER A 227 12.98 -8.26 13.33
C SER A 227 12.83 -7.70 14.74
N LYS A 228 11.59 -7.32 15.10
CA LYS A 228 11.24 -6.87 16.45
C LYS A 228 11.29 -7.99 17.49
N THR A 229 11.19 -9.25 17.07
CA THR A 229 10.92 -10.39 17.98
C THR A 229 11.92 -11.53 17.88
N SER A 230 12.54 -11.76 16.72
CA SER A 230 13.33 -12.97 16.45
C SER A 230 14.82 -12.71 16.19
N GLY A 231 15.26 -11.45 16.21
CA GLY A 231 16.65 -11.07 15.86
C GLY A 231 17.02 -11.28 14.38
N PHE A 232 16.13 -11.84 13.56
CA PHE A 232 16.33 -11.99 12.12
C PHE A 232 16.57 -10.64 11.43
N LYS A 233 17.57 -10.57 10.54
CA LYS A 233 17.86 -9.41 9.70
C LYS A 233 18.15 -9.87 8.28
N ALA A 234 17.48 -9.27 7.31
CA ALA A 234 17.82 -9.40 5.90
C ALA A 234 19.17 -8.74 5.61
N ASN A 235 19.82 -9.15 4.51
CA ASN A 235 20.98 -8.44 4.00
C ASN A 235 20.53 -7.05 3.49
N SER A 236 21.15 -5.98 3.97
CA SER A 236 20.79 -4.62 3.56
C SER A 236 20.90 -4.38 2.05
N ASN A 237 21.84 -5.03 1.36
CA ASN A 237 21.97 -4.90 -0.10
C ASN A 237 20.77 -5.54 -0.82
N ASP A 238 20.27 -6.67 -0.31
CA ASP A 238 19.07 -7.33 -0.85
C ASP A 238 17.82 -6.47 -0.64
N VAL A 239 17.70 -5.82 0.52
CA VAL A 239 16.60 -4.88 0.79
C VAL A 239 16.70 -3.64 -0.12
N LEU A 240 17.91 -3.08 -0.30
CA LEU A 240 18.13 -1.95 -1.20
C LEU A 240 17.83 -2.29 -2.66
N ASP A 241 18.24 -3.48 -3.14
CA ASP A 241 17.92 -3.93 -4.50
C ASP A 241 16.41 -4.10 -4.68
N LEU A 242 15.71 -4.68 -3.69
CA LEU A 242 14.24 -4.74 -3.71
C LEU A 242 13.61 -3.35 -3.80
N VAL A 243 14.03 -2.40 -2.96
CA VAL A 243 13.49 -1.02 -2.95
C VAL A 243 13.75 -0.35 -4.29
N LYS A 244 14.93 -0.52 -4.88
CA LYS A 244 15.28 0.02 -6.21
C LYS A 244 14.32 -0.46 -7.29
N ARG A 245 14.02 -1.75 -7.30
CA ARG A 245 13.12 -2.37 -8.29
C ARG A 245 11.69 -1.90 -8.10
N LEU A 246 11.20 -1.85 -6.87
CA LEU A 246 9.87 -1.33 -6.56
C LEU A 246 9.75 0.16 -6.90
N GLN A 247 10.78 0.97 -6.62
CA GLN A 247 10.84 2.38 -7.01
C GLN A 247 10.79 2.54 -8.54
N GLY A 248 11.54 1.73 -9.27
CA GLY A 248 11.53 1.70 -10.73
C GLY A 248 10.15 1.39 -11.30
N ILE A 249 9.45 0.38 -10.75
CA ILE A 249 8.08 0.03 -11.13
C ILE A 249 7.13 1.21 -10.95
N VAL A 250 7.10 1.81 -9.76
CA VAL A 250 6.19 2.91 -9.45
C VAL A 250 6.46 4.13 -10.34
N THR A 251 7.74 4.44 -10.57
CA THR A 251 8.16 5.58 -11.38
C THR A 251 7.82 5.38 -12.86
N GLU A 252 8.17 4.24 -13.45
CA GLU A 252 7.89 3.93 -14.85
C GLU A 252 6.39 3.84 -15.14
N ILE A 253 5.60 3.24 -14.23
CA ILE A 253 4.13 3.21 -14.34
C ILE A 253 3.56 4.64 -14.30
N SER A 254 4.00 5.46 -13.36
CA SER A 254 3.56 6.86 -13.26
C SER A 254 3.84 7.63 -14.54
N GLN A 255 5.07 7.54 -15.06
CA GLN A 255 5.46 8.18 -16.31
C GLN A 255 4.58 7.71 -17.47
N ARG A 256 4.33 6.39 -17.57
CA ARG A 256 3.48 5.84 -18.63
C ARG A 256 2.04 6.35 -18.55
N ILE A 257 1.46 6.45 -17.35
CA ILE A 257 0.12 7.02 -17.14
C ILE A 257 0.08 8.48 -17.58
N GLN A 258 1.10 9.26 -17.19
CA GLN A 258 1.17 10.69 -17.49
C GLN A 258 1.34 10.97 -18.99
N SER A 259 2.19 10.21 -19.68
CA SER A 259 2.38 10.31 -21.13
C SER A 259 1.14 9.89 -21.94
N ALA A 260 0.33 8.97 -21.41
CA ALA A 260 -0.95 8.61 -22.03
C ALA A 260 -2.03 9.68 -21.80
N GLY A 261 -1.93 10.43 -20.69
CA GLY A 261 -2.85 11.51 -20.32
C GLY A 261 -2.66 12.81 -21.10
N SER A 262 -1.47 13.07 -21.67
CA SER A 262 -1.18 14.26 -22.49
C SER A 262 -1.75 14.21 -23.91
N GLY A 263 -2.52 13.17 -24.27
CA GLY A 263 -3.09 12.95 -25.60
C GLY A 263 -4.61 13.05 -25.73
N PHE A 264 -5.33 13.44 -24.68
CA PHE A 264 -6.79 13.62 -24.74
C PHE A 264 -7.18 15.06 -24.36
N PRO A 265 -8.06 15.74 -25.14
CA PRO A 265 -8.59 17.03 -24.73
C PRO A 265 -9.32 16.86 -23.40
N ALA A 266 -9.17 17.83 -22.50
CA ALA A 266 -10.02 17.94 -21.32
C ALA A 266 -11.47 18.04 -21.80
N ASP A 267 -12.26 16.99 -21.57
CA ASP A 267 -13.67 17.00 -21.94
C ASP A 267 -14.38 18.09 -21.13
N ASN A 268 -14.83 19.10 -21.88
CA ASN A 268 -15.57 20.25 -21.41
C ASN A 268 -16.95 19.75 -20.99
N GLN A 269 -17.14 19.36 -19.72
CA GLN A 269 -18.48 19.14 -19.18
C GLN A 269 -19.19 20.49 -19.01
N THR A 270 -19.78 20.95 -20.10
CA THR A 270 -20.80 22.01 -20.08
C THR A 270 -22.11 21.40 -20.57
N THR A 271 -23.19 21.65 -19.80
CA THR A 271 -24.62 21.47 -20.13
C THR A 271 -25.12 20.03 -20.37
N THR A 272 -26.17 19.55 -19.71
CA THR A 272 -27.51 20.18 -19.65
C THR A 272 -28.27 19.76 -18.39
N VAL A 273 -28.88 20.74 -17.74
CA VAL A 273 -29.98 20.56 -16.79
C VAL A 273 -31.24 20.42 -17.64
N ALA A 274 -31.86 19.24 -17.64
CA ALA A 274 -33.25 19.09 -18.07
C ALA A 274 -34.13 19.15 -16.82
N LYS A 275 -34.87 20.25 -16.68
CA LYS A 275 -36.12 20.30 -15.94
C LYS A 275 -37.16 19.57 -16.78
N GLU A 276 -37.87 18.62 -16.20
CA GLU A 276 -39.24 18.35 -16.63
C GLU A 276 -40.16 18.35 -15.41
N SER A 277 -41.34 18.90 -15.70
CA SER A 277 -42.52 19.20 -14.90
C SER A 277 -43.13 18.01 -14.17
#